data_AF-A0A9W9HQB1-F1
#
_entry.id   AF-A0A9W9HQB1-F1
#
_cell.length_a   1.000
_cell.length_b   1.000
_cell.length_c   1.000
_cell.angle_alpha   90.00
_cell.angle_beta   90.00
_cell.angle_gamma   90.00
#
_symmetry.space_group_name_H-M   'P 1'
#
loop_
_entity.id
_entity.type
_entity.pdbx_description
1 polymer ?
#
loop_
_entity_poly.entity_id
_entity_poly.type
_entity_poly.pdbx_seq_one_letter_code
_entity_poly.pdbx_strand_id
1 'polypeptide(L)'
;MHKSNSTYFTDLDISRGNLSLLLFSRRLSFQPSAHHSVMILSGVQIVFREEILPYQGYEVWSRVMSWDEKWLYIVSHFVERNAVKHGTYLLQGKNKNVTQGKKEKATVFASAVSRYVFKQQKKTFPPETMLVECGLLPLEKGAEWEAIEARRKRDLEAAQLKSGWDAVHAAFDGDESAALGRYVDLLWR
;
A
#
# COMPACT_ATOMS: atom_id res chain seq x y z
N MET A 1 5.77 -22.48 17.34
CA MET A 1 4.45 -22.21 16.74
C MET A 1 4.47 -20.79 16.25
N HIS A 2 4.14 -20.51 14.99
CA HIS A 2 4.14 -19.17 14.42
C HIS A 2 2.83 -18.93 13.65
N LYS A 3 2.59 -17.68 13.25
CA LYS A 3 1.43 -17.31 12.42
C LYS A 3 1.42 -18.10 11.11
N SER A 4 0.31 -18.79 10.82
CA SER A 4 0.16 -19.54 9.58
C SER A 4 0.30 -18.64 8.34
N ASN A 5 1.07 -19.09 7.34
CA ASN A 5 1.32 -18.39 6.08
C ASN A 5 0.02 -17.94 5.38
N SER A 6 -1.07 -18.73 5.47
CA SER A 6 -2.35 -18.38 4.85
C SER A 6 -2.99 -17.14 5.47
N THR A 7 -2.81 -16.93 6.78
CA THR A 7 -3.46 -15.81 7.48
C THR A 7 -2.87 -14.45 7.12
N TYR A 8 -1.65 -14.39 6.59
CA TYR A 8 -1.08 -13.15 6.05
C TYR A 8 -1.93 -12.62 4.89
N PHE A 9 -2.50 -13.49 4.05
CA PHE A 9 -3.34 -13.06 2.93
C PHE A 9 -4.64 -12.40 3.40
N THR A 10 -5.23 -12.89 4.50
CA THR A 10 -6.40 -12.28 5.12
C THR A 10 -6.11 -10.85 5.59
N ASP A 11 -4.98 -10.66 6.27
CA ASP A 11 -4.59 -9.32 6.75
C ASP A 11 -4.28 -8.37 5.59
N LEU A 12 -3.65 -8.91 4.53
CA LEU A 12 -3.45 -8.17 3.29
C LEU A 12 -4.79 -7.72 2.70
N ASP A 13 -5.77 -8.62 2.58
CA ASP A 13 -7.11 -8.32 2.06
C ASP A 13 -7.80 -7.18 2.78
N ILE A 14 -7.75 -7.19 4.11
CA ILE A 14 -8.33 -6.13 4.93
C ILE A 14 -7.60 -4.80 4.68
N SER A 15 -6.27 -4.80 4.75
CA SER A 15 -5.47 -3.58 4.61
C SER A 15 -5.60 -2.95 3.22
N ARG A 16 -5.46 -3.76 2.16
CA ARG A 16 -5.53 -3.28 0.77
C ARG A 16 -6.96 -2.93 0.36
N GLY A 17 -7.97 -3.64 0.87
CA GLY A 17 -9.37 -3.30 0.66
C GLY A 17 -9.70 -1.92 1.22
N ASN A 18 -9.27 -1.67 2.46
CA ASN A 18 -9.41 -0.35 3.09
C ASN A 18 -8.68 0.74 2.29
N LEU A 19 -7.40 0.53 1.97
CA LEU A 19 -6.61 1.47 1.15
C LEU A 19 -7.28 1.77 -0.20
N SER A 20 -7.79 0.74 -0.87
CA SER A 20 -8.42 0.88 -2.19
C SER A 20 -9.72 1.68 -2.11
N LEU A 21 -10.54 1.42 -1.09
CA LEU A 21 -11.77 2.17 -0.86
C LEU A 21 -11.48 3.63 -0.53
N LEU A 22 -10.46 3.92 0.28
CA LEU A 22 -10.08 5.29 0.62
C LEU A 22 -9.59 6.06 -0.61
N LEU A 23 -8.61 5.51 -1.33
CA LEU A 23 -7.95 6.18 -2.45
C LEU A 23 -8.87 6.30 -3.68
N PHE A 24 -9.66 5.28 -3.98
CA PHE A 24 -10.43 5.19 -5.22
C PHE A 24 -11.95 5.34 -5.02
N SER A 25 -12.40 5.74 -3.82
CA SER A 25 -13.83 5.92 -3.45
C SER A 25 -14.66 6.65 -4.50
N ARG A 26 -14.09 7.63 -5.21
CA ARG A 26 -14.80 8.45 -6.20
C ARG A 26 -15.24 7.67 -7.44
N ARG A 27 -14.52 6.62 -7.83
CA ARG A 27 -14.74 5.87 -9.09
C ARG A 27 -14.95 4.38 -8.88
N LEU A 28 -14.56 3.86 -7.71
CA LEU A 28 -14.67 2.46 -7.36
C LEU A 28 -16.12 2.12 -6.99
N SER A 29 -16.67 1.09 -7.63
CA SER A 29 -17.96 0.50 -7.25
C SER A 29 -17.90 -1.02 -7.38
N PHE A 30 -18.71 -1.71 -6.58
CA PHE A 30 -18.91 -3.15 -6.69
C PHE A 30 -19.69 -3.53 -7.96
N GLN A 31 -20.45 -2.58 -8.52
CA GLN A 31 -21.16 -2.77 -9.78
C GLN A 31 -20.49 -1.92 -10.87
N PRO A 32 -19.75 -2.54 -11.82
CA PRO A 32 -19.10 -1.80 -12.89
C PRO A 32 -20.15 -1.14 -13.78
N SER A 33 -20.00 0.18 -14.00
CA SER A 33 -20.85 0.95 -14.89
C SER A 33 -20.01 1.65 -15.97
N ALA A 34 -20.62 2.45 -16.83
CA ALA A 34 -19.87 3.27 -17.79
C ALA A 34 -19.00 4.34 -17.12
N HIS A 35 -19.24 4.63 -15.84
CA HIS A 35 -18.50 5.60 -15.05
C HIS A 35 -17.76 4.92 -13.89
N HIS A 36 -18.34 3.90 -13.27
CA HIS A 36 -17.66 3.22 -12.16
C HIS A 36 -16.84 2.04 -12.63
N SER A 37 -15.66 1.89 -12.03
CA SER A 37 -14.76 0.78 -12.29
C SER A 37 -14.68 -0.12 -11.06
N VAL A 38 -14.36 -1.39 -11.27
CA VAL A 38 -14.05 -2.34 -10.21
C VAL A 38 -12.55 -2.61 -10.20
N MET A 39 -11.96 -2.70 -9.02
CA MET A 39 -10.56 -3.05 -8.83
C MET A 39 -10.46 -4.56 -8.60
N ILE A 40 -9.85 -5.26 -9.55
CA ILE A 40 -9.74 -6.72 -9.54
C ILE A 40 -8.31 -7.11 -9.19
N LEU A 41 -8.17 -7.93 -8.16
CA LEU A 41 -6.90 -8.56 -7.84
C LEU A 41 -6.57 -9.65 -8.86
N SER A 42 -5.43 -9.54 -9.53
CA SER A 42 -4.96 -10.61 -10.42
C SER A 42 -3.98 -11.57 -9.76
N GLY A 43 -3.24 -11.11 -8.76
CA GLY A 43 -2.29 -11.98 -8.07
C GLY A 43 -1.56 -11.27 -6.95
N VAL A 44 -1.13 -12.07 -5.99
CA VAL A 44 -0.33 -11.64 -4.84
C VAL A 44 0.89 -12.53 -4.77
N GLN A 45 2.03 -11.93 -4.53
CA GLN A 45 3.24 -12.63 -4.18
C GLN A 45 3.71 -12.10 -2.83
N ILE A 46 4.16 -12.99 -1.96
CA ILE A 46 4.63 -12.65 -0.62
C ILE A 46 5.92 -13.42 -0.35
N VAL A 47 6.86 -12.76 0.30
CA VAL A 47 8.07 -13.37 0.84
C VAL A 47 8.10 -13.18 2.35
N PHE A 48 8.38 -14.29 3.03
CA PHE A 48 8.55 -14.36 4.47
C PHE A 48 10.05 -14.31 4.79
N ARG A 49 10.45 -13.40 5.67
CA ARG A 49 11.84 -13.29 6.16
C ARG A 49 11.96 -13.78 7.58
N GLU A 50 11.03 -13.35 8.43
CA GLU A 50 11.00 -13.73 9.84
C GLU A 50 9.60 -14.19 10.24
N GLU A 51 9.55 -15.12 11.19
CA GLU A 51 8.28 -15.63 11.69
C GLU A 51 7.66 -14.68 12.73
N ILE A 52 6.35 -14.51 12.66
CA ILE A 52 5.58 -13.81 13.71
C ILE A 52 5.21 -14.83 14.77
N LEU A 53 5.72 -14.62 15.98
CA LEU A 53 5.48 -15.48 17.14
C LEU A 53 4.06 -15.30 17.71
N PRO A 54 3.55 -16.26 18.49
CA PRO A 54 2.25 -16.15 19.13
C PRO A 54 2.22 -14.94 20.06
N TYR A 55 1.14 -14.15 19.99
CA TYR A 55 0.96 -12.90 20.75
C TYR A 55 1.96 -11.77 20.42
N GLN A 56 2.82 -11.95 19.40
CA GLN A 56 3.67 -10.87 18.93
C GLN A 56 2.83 -9.83 18.18
N GLY A 57 2.92 -8.58 18.63
CA GLY A 57 2.26 -7.46 17.95
C GLY A 57 2.98 -7.13 16.65
N TYR A 58 2.20 -6.95 15.58
CA TYR A 58 2.71 -6.48 14.28
C TYR A 58 1.76 -5.44 13.69
N GLU A 59 2.26 -4.72 12.68
CA GLU A 59 1.49 -3.79 11.87
C GLU A 59 1.60 -4.19 10.39
N VAL A 60 0.53 -3.91 9.63
CA VAL A 60 0.51 -4.09 8.18
C VAL A 60 0.51 -2.72 7.52
N TRP A 61 1.55 -2.45 6.76
CA TRP A 61 1.77 -1.17 6.09
C TRP A 61 1.55 -1.35 4.59
N SER A 62 0.45 -0.82 4.08
CA SER A 62 0.10 -0.91 2.66
C SER A 62 0.19 0.45 1.98
N ARG A 63 0.82 0.49 0.80
CA ARG A 63 0.90 1.69 -0.03
C ARG A 63 0.90 1.35 -1.52
N VAL A 64 0.48 2.31 -2.34
CA VAL A 64 0.69 2.24 -3.79
C VAL A 64 2.18 2.42 -4.05
N MET A 65 2.79 1.44 -4.73
CA MET A 65 4.22 1.45 -5.03
C MET A 65 4.49 2.11 -6.37
N SER A 66 3.86 1.59 -7.43
CA SER A 66 3.97 2.12 -8.80
C SER A 66 2.80 1.61 -9.65
N TRP A 67 2.73 2.03 -10.91
CA TRP A 67 1.76 1.55 -11.89
C TRP A 67 2.34 1.54 -13.30
N ASP A 68 1.81 0.66 -14.13
CA ASP A 68 2.04 0.66 -15.58
C ASP A 68 0.73 0.96 -16.35
N GLU A 69 0.69 0.64 -17.64
CA GLU A 69 -0.46 0.87 -18.51
C GLU A 69 -1.71 0.05 -18.12
N LYS A 70 -1.51 -1.09 -17.44
CA LYS A 70 -2.56 -2.08 -17.14
C LYS A 70 -2.72 -2.35 -15.64
N TRP A 71 -1.63 -2.30 -14.89
CA TRP A 71 -1.50 -2.82 -13.54
C TRP A 71 -1.19 -1.70 -12.54
N LEU A 72 -1.92 -1.72 -11.43
CA LEU A 72 -1.57 -0.99 -10.22
C LEU A 72 -0.87 -1.95 -9.25
N TYR A 73 0.29 -1.56 -8.73
CA TYR A 73 1.06 -2.34 -7.78
C TYR A 73 0.92 -1.77 -6.37
N ILE A 74 0.37 -2.57 -5.46
CA ILE A 74 0.31 -2.26 -4.03
C ILE A 74 1.35 -3.12 -3.32
N VAL A 75 2.25 -2.48 -2.58
CA VAL A 75 3.17 -3.17 -1.70
C VAL A 75 2.60 -3.16 -0.28
N SER A 76 2.83 -4.24 0.44
CA SER A 76 2.42 -4.37 1.83
C SER A 76 3.52 -5.02 2.67
N HIS A 77 3.88 -4.40 3.78
CA HIS A 77 4.91 -4.87 4.68
C HIS A 77 4.31 -5.24 6.03
N PHE A 78 4.66 -6.43 6.53
CA PHE A 78 4.39 -6.84 7.90
C PHE A 78 5.59 -6.43 8.73
N VAL A 79 5.38 -5.52 9.67
CA VAL A 79 6.46 -4.92 10.47
C VAL A 79 6.17 -5.07 11.95
N GLU A 80 7.21 -4.99 12.76
CA GLU A 80 7.06 -4.95 14.21
C GLU A 80 6.17 -3.78 14.64
N ARG A 81 5.32 -4.03 15.65
CA ARG A 81 4.38 -3.01 16.11
C ARG A 81 5.12 -1.79 16.64
N ASN A 82 4.65 -0.60 16.22
CA ASN A 82 5.27 0.69 16.55
C ASN A 82 6.73 0.85 16.08
N ALA A 83 7.19 0.06 15.11
CA ALA A 83 8.55 0.20 14.58
C ALA A 83 8.80 1.60 13.99
N VAL A 84 7.76 2.24 13.43
CA VAL A 84 7.80 3.61 12.95
C VAL A 84 6.57 4.36 13.43
N LYS A 85 6.77 5.53 14.06
CA LYS A 85 5.69 6.40 14.52
C LYS A 85 5.57 7.61 13.60
N HIS A 86 4.41 7.75 12.97
CA HIS A 86 4.11 8.91 12.12
C HIS A 86 3.68 10.11 12.96
N GLY A 87 4.10 11.31 12.54
CA GLY A 87 3.75 12.56 13.21
C GLY A 87 2.28 12.94 13.03
N THR A 88 1.74 12.66 11.84
CA THR A 88 0.37 13.02 11.46
C THR A 88 -0.31 11.85 10.75
N TYR A 89 -1.58 11.62 11.07
CA TYR A 89 -2.45 10.75 10.31
C TYR A 89 -3.49 11.61 9.59
N LEU A 90 -3.52 11.59 8.26
CA LEU A 90 -4.36 12.52 7.49
C LEU A 90 -5.86 12.37 7.80
N LEU A 91 -6.33 11.14 8.02
CA LEU A 91 -7.73 10.86 8.30
C LEU A 91 -8.12 10.97 9.79
N GLN A 92 -7.17 10.74 10.72
CA GLN A 92 -7.43 10.77 12.17
C GLN A 92 -6.92 12.05 12.86
N GLY A 93 -6.21 12.92 12.15
CA GLY A 93 -5.64 14.16 12.67
C GLY A 93 -4.24 14.00 13.29
N LYS A 94 -3.78 15.07 13.97
CA LYS A 94 -2.45 15.11 14.59
C LYS A 94 -2.40 14.22 15.82
N ASN A 95 -1.39 13.35 15.87
CA ASN A 95 -1.11 12.56 17.05
C ASN A 95 -0.37 13.45 18.07
N LYS A 96 -0.97 13.69 19.25
CA LYS A 96 -0.37 14.56 20.28
C LYS A 96 0.82 13.90 21.01
N ASN A 97 1.00 12.59 20.84
CA ASN A 97 2.04 11.80 21.51
C ASN A 97 3.15 11.36 20.55
N VAL A 98 3.73 12.31 19.81
CA VAL A 98 4.89 12.03 18.92
C VAL A 98 6.16 12.45 19.65
N THR A 99 6.66 11.57 20.51
CA THR A 99 8.08 11.58 20.84
C THR A 99 8.80 10.94 19.66
N GLN A 100 9.71 11.66 19.01
CA GLN A 100 10.60 11.10 17.99
C GLN A 100 11.36 9.92 18.61
N GLY A 101 10.83 8.70 18.40
CA GLY A 101 11.53 7.48 18.73
C GLY A 101 12.79 7.39 17.87
N LYS A 102 13.86 6.81 18.44
CA LYS A 102 15.07 6.47 17.72
C LYS A 102 14.71 5.73 16.43
N LYS A 103 15.26 6.17 15.29
CA LYS A 103 15.15 5.47 13.99
C LYS A 103 15.93 4.17 14.07
N GLU A 104 15.38 3.16 14.74
CA GLU A 104 15.89 1.80 14.64
C GLU A 104 15.33 1.17 13.36
N LYS A 105 16.13 0.32 12.71
CA LYS A 105 15.68 -0.43 11.54
C LYS A 105 14.49 -1.28 11.97
N ALA A 106 13.31 -0.96 11.46
CA ALA A 106 12.12 -1.75 11.69
C ALA A 106 12.35 -3.18 11.22
N THR A 107 12.09 -4.15 12.10
CA THR A 107 12.05 -5.56 11.71
C THR A 107 10.85 -5.78 10.81
N VAL A 108 11.09 -6.25 9.59
CA VAL A 108 10.06 -6.56 8.60
C VAL A 108 9.94 -8.08 8.47
N PHE A 109 8.85 -8.63 8.99
CA PHE A 109 8.56 -10.06 9.00
C PHE A 109 8.31 -10.61 7.59
N ALA A 110 7.48 -9.90 6.81
CA ALA A 110 7.09 -10.31 5.48
C ALA A 110 6.84 -9.10 4.58
N SER A 111 7.00 -9.28 3.28
CA SER A 111 6.70 -8.26 2.27
C SER A 111 5.92 -8.88 1.13
N ALA A 112 4.87 -8.19 0.71
CA ALA A 112 3.95 -8.66 -0.33
C ALA A 112 3.77 -7.62 -1.42
N VAL A 113 3.66 -8.09 -2.65
CA VAL A 113 3.30 -7.28 -3.82
C VAL A 113 2.00 -7.82 -4.38
N SER A 114 1.00 -6.94 -4.48
CA SER A 114 -0.32 -7.23 -5.04
C SER A 114 -0.49 -6.48 -6.37
N ARG A 115 -0.99 -7.21 -7.37
CA ARG A 115 -1.24 -6.67 -8.73
C ARG A 115 -2.73 -6.52 -8.98
N TYR A 116 -3.14 -5.32 -9.34
CA TYR A 116 -4.54 -4.97 -9.58
C TYR A 116 -4.79 -4.47 -10.99
N VAL A 117 -5.96 -4.79 -11.53
CA VAL A 117 -6.49 -4.22 -12.78
C VAL A 117 -7.76 -3.46 -12.45
N PHE A 118 -7.92 -2.28 -13.02
CA PHE A 118 -9.21 -1.63 -13.04
C PHE A 118 -10.01 -2.12 -14.25
N LYS A 119 -11.22 -2.60 -14.00
CA LYS A 119 -12.16 -3.01 -15.05
C LYS A 119 -13.36 -2.08 -15.06
N GLN A 120 -13.63 -1.52 -16.23
CA GLN A 120 -14.84 -0.79 -16.53
C GLN A 120 -15.63 -1.63 -17.54
N GLN A 121 -16.60 -2.38 -17.03
CA GLN A 121 -17.28 -3.44 -17.78
C GLN A 121 -16.25 -4.44 -18.38
N LYS A 122 -16.26 -4.66 -19.70
CA LYS A 122 -15.33 -5.56 -20.38
C LYS A 122 -13.97 -4.91 -20.70
N LYS A 123 -13.83 -3.59 -20.51
CA LYS A 123 -12.61 -2.84 -20.84
C LYS A 123 -11.69 -2.75 -19.63
N THR A 124 -10.39 -2.86 -19.90
CA THR A 124 -9.37 -2.52 -18.90
C THR A 124 -9.24 -1.00 -18.85
N PHE A 125 -9.34 -0.44 -17.66
CA PHE A 125 -9.20 0.98 -17.41
C PHE A 125 -7.76 1.26 -16.93
N PRO A 126 -7.02 2.18 -17.57
CA PRO A 126 -5.64 2.47 -17.19
C PRO A 126 -5.54 3.03 -15.76
N PRO A 127 -4.56 2.59 -14.95
CA PRO A 127 -4.34 3.11 -13.60
C PRO A 127 -4.06 4.62 -13.56
N GLU A 128 -3.32 5.15 -14.53
CA GLU A 128 -3.02 6.59 -14.61
C GLU A 128 -4.30 7.43 -14.70
N THR A 129 -5.22 7.05 -15.59
CA THR A 129 -6.52 7.72 -15.73
C THR A 129 -7.34 7.63 -14.45
N MET A 130 -7.33 6.47 -13.78
CA MET A 130 -7.99 6.29 -12.48
C MET A 130 -7.45 7.25 -11.42
N LEU A 131 -6.13 7.35 -11.32
CA LEU A 131 -5.47 8.21 -10.35
C LEU A 131 -5.80 9.69 -10.60
N VAL A 132 -5.83 10.13 -11.86
CA VAL A 132 -6.25 11.49 -12.23
C VAL A 132 -7.72 11.74 -11.86
N GLU A 133 -8.63 10.82 -12.21
CA GLU A 133 -10.06 10.97 -11.92
C GLU A 133 -10.38 10.96 -10.42
N CYS A 134 -9.56 10.28 -9.62
CA CYS A 134 -9.66 10.29 -8.16
C CYS A 134 -8.97 11.49 -7.51
N GLY A 135 -8.29 12.35 -8.28
CA GLY A 135 -7.56 13.50 -7.77
C GLY A 135 -6.26 13.15 -7.04
N LEU A 136 -5.70 11.97 -7.31
CA LEU A 136 -4.44 11.48 -6.74
C LEU A 136 -3.23 11.85 -7.60
N LEU A 137 -3.45 12.16 -8.87
CA LEU A 137 -2.45 12.69 -9.79
C LEU A 137 -2.87 14.09 -10.28
N PRO A 138 -1.92 15.03 -10.42
CA PRO A 138 -2.23 16.35 -10.96
C PRO A 138 -2.61 16.25 -12.44
N LEU A 139 -3.60 17.06 -12.86
CA LEU A 139 -4.06 17.15 -14.24
C LEU A 139 -3.02 17.82 -15.16
N GLU A 140 -2.30 18.80 -14.63
CA GLU A 140 -1.29 19.55 -15.36
C GLU A 140 0.09 18.95 -15.16
N LYS A 141 0.83 18.78 -16.26
CA LYS A 141 2.19 18.25 -16.26
C LYS A 141 3.18 19.34 -15.85
N GLY A 142 3.21 19.64 -14.56
CA GLY A 142 4.15 20.56 -13.92
C GLY A 142 5.32 19.84 -13.22
N ALA A 143 6.05 20.57 -12.38
CA ALA A 143 7.17 20.03 -11.62
C ALA A 143 6.77 18.88 -10.67
N GLU A 144 5.57 18.94 -10.09
CA GLU A 144 5.03 17.87 -9.24
C GLU A 144 4.79 16.57 -10.03
N TRP A 145 4.26 16.68 -11.25
CA TRP A 145 4.08 15.53 -12.14
C TRP A 145 5.40 14.85 -12.46
N GLU A 146 6.44 15.61 -12.81
CA GLU A 146 7.77 15.05 -13.12
C GLU A 146 8.40 14.33 -11.92
N ALA A 147 8.23 14.87 -10.70
CA ALA A 147 8.68 14.22 -9.49
C ALA A 147 7.95 12.88 -9.22
N ILE A 148 6.64 12.86 -9.44
CA ILE A 148 5.82 11.64 -9.33
C ILE A 148 6.22 10.62 -10.39
N GLU A 149 6.41 11.06 -11.63
CA GLU A 149 6.78 10.18 -12.74
C GLU A 149 8.19 9.60 -12.56
N ALA A 150 9.13 10.37 -12.03
CA ALA A 150 10.46 9.88 -11.66
C ALA A 150 10.38 8.80 -10.58
N ARG A 151 9.56 9.02 -9.54
CA ARG A 151 9.29 8.01 -8.48
C ARG A 151 8.64 6.76 -9.07
N ARG A 152 7.62 6.92 -9.93
CA ARG A 152 6.94 5.81 -10.61
C ARG A 152 7.92 4.94 -11.37
N LYS A 153 8.76 5.55 -12.23
CA LYS A 153 9.73 4.83 -13.07
C LYS A 153 10.78 4.10 -12.23
N ARG A 154 11.31 4.75 -11.20
CA ARG A 154 12.29 4.15 -10.28
C ARG A 154 11.72 2.91 -9.58
N ASP A 155 10.49 3.00 -9.07
CA ASP A 155 9.89 1.95 -8.26
C ASP A 155 9.19 0.85 -9.10
N LEU A 156 9.03 1.06 -10.42
CA LEU A 156 8.30 0.15 -11.31
C LEU A 156 8.97 -1.22 -11.46
N GLU A 157 10.29 -1.27 -11.64
CA GLU A 157 10.99 -2.55 -11.80
C GLU A 157 10.94 -3.41 -10.54
N ALA A 158 11.03 -2.76 -9.36
CA ALA A 158 10.86 -3.40 -8.07
C ALA A 158 9.42 -3.86 -7.86
N ALA A 159 8.43 -3.04 -8.21
CA ALA A 159 7.02 -3.42 -8.17
C ALA A 159 6.67 -4.60 -9.10
N GLN A 160 7.38 -4.71 -10.23
CA GLN A 160 7.28 -5.85 -11.15
C GLN A 160 8.10 -7.07 -10.70
N LEU A 161 8.80 -6.98 -9.56
CA LEU A 161 9.74 -7.99 -9.05
C LEU A 161 10.90 -8.33 -10.00
N LYS A 162 11.22 -7.44 -10.95
CA LYS A 162 12.35 -7.63 -11.88
C LYS A 162 13.70 -7.45 -11.18
N SER A 163 13.76 -6.52 -10.22
CA SER A 163 14.95 -6.27 -9.41
C SER A 163 15.03 -7.14 -8.14
N GLY A 164 14.13 -8.13 -8.00
CA GLY A 164 14.08 -9.03 -6.84
C GLY A 164 13.44 -8.43 -5.58
N TRP A 165 13.35 -9.25 -4.53
CA TRP A 165 12.64 -8.92 -3.29
C TRP A 165 13.40 -7.96 -2.39
N ASP A 166 14.72 -7.87 -2.51
CA ASP A 166 15.52 -6.92 -1.73
C ASP A 166 15.14 -5.48 -2.05
N ALA A 167 14.84 -5.18 -3.32
CA ALA A 167 14.39 -3.85 -3.75
C ALA A 167 13.00 -3.51 -3.18
N VAL A 168 12.07 -4.47 -3.18
CA VAL A 168 10.74 -4.28 -2.58
C VAL A 168 10.86 -4.03 -1.09
N HIS A 169 11.71 -4.80 -0.41
CA HIS A 169 11.93 -4.64 1.01
C HIS A 169 12.60 -3.31 1.35
N ALA A 170 13.58 -2.89 0.56
CA ALA A 170 14.22 -1.59 0.69
C ALA A 170 13.27 -0.42 0.45
N ALA A 171 12.15 -0.63 -0.26
CA ALA A 171 11.10 0.38 -0.43
C ALA A 171 10.30 0.65 0.86
N PHE A 172 10.51 -0.14 1.93
CA PHE A 172 10.06 0.22 3.27
C PHE A 172 10.92 1.35 3.82
N ASP A 173 10.62 2.57 3.38
CA ASP A 173 11.18 3.79 3.94
C ASP A 173 10.24 4.29 5.03
N GLY A 174 10.59 4.04 6.30
CA GLY A 174 9.89 4.58 7.48
C GLY A 174 10.02 6.10 7.65
N ASP A 175 10.39 6.83 6.60
CA ASP A 175 10.71 8.26 6.62
C ASP A 175 9.54 9.15 6.14
N GLU A 176 8.35 8.58 6.01
CA GLU A 176 7.16 9.38 5.72
C GLU A 176 6.70 10.07 7.02
N SER A 177 6.70 11.40 7.02
CA SER A 177 6.30 12.21 8.18
C SER A 177 4.79 12.12 8.49
N ALA A 178 4.01 11.68 7.49
CA ALA A 178 2.57 11.51 7.55
C ALA A 178 2.16 10.17 6.96
N ALA A 179 1.16 9.54 7.59
CA ALA A 179 0.45 8.38 7.04
C ALA A 179 -0.98 8.77 6.70
N LEU A 180 -1.59 8.07 5.74
CA LEU A 180 -3.00 8.28 5.38
C LEU A 180 -3.91 8.03 6.58
N GLY A 181 -3.70 6.90 7.26
CA GLY A 181 -4.37 6.62 8.52
C GLY A 181 -3.82 5.39 9.24
N ARG A 182 -4.15 5.26 10.52
CA ARG A 182 -3.85 4.09 11.34
C ARG A 182 -5.13 3.46 11.85
N TYR A 183 -5.26 2.17 11.61
CA TYR A 183 -6.40 1.38 12.04
C TYR A 183 -5.87 0.33 13.01
N VAL A 184 -6.47 0.27 14.19
CA VAL A 184 -6.12 -0.69 15.24
C VAL A 184 -7.31 -1.59 15.48
N ASP A 185 -7.06 -2.86 15.72
CA ASP A 185 -8.11 -3.78 16.15
C ASP A 185 -8.65 -3.36 17.52
N LEU A 186 -9.96 -3.52 17.70
CA LEU A 186 -10.73 -3.07 18.87
C LEU A 186 -10.15 -3.50 20.22
N LEU A 187 -9.36 -4.57 20.26
CA LEU A 187 -8.78 -5.15 21.46
C LEU A 187 -7.47 -4.51 21.90
N TRP A 188 -6.84 -3.68 21.07
CA TRP A 188 -5.47 -3.20 21.30
C TRP A 188 -5.34 -1.68 21.11
N ARG A 189 -6.05 -0.90 21.94
CA ARG A 189 -5.86 0.56 22.07
C ARG A 189 -4.62 0.91 22.88
#